data_AF-A0A8T2Q3K3-F1
#
_entry.id   AF-A0A8T2Q3K3-F1
#
_cell.length_a   1.000
_cell.length_b   1.000
_cell.length_c   1.000
_cell.angle_alpha   90.00
_cell.angle_beta   90.00
_cell.angle_gamma   90.00
#
_symmetry.space_group_name_H-M   'P 1'
#
loop_
_entity.id
_entity.type
_entity.pdbx_description
1 polymer ?
#
loop_
_entity_poly.entity_id
_entity_poly.type
_entity_poly.pdbx_seq_one_letter_code
_entity_poly.pdbx_strand_id
1 'polypeptide(L)'
;MKNFSFPILDKNDICSRLAALDAPKLSVENLTAPSADSLLPVYDFLSSVSFTSLAADNGENSMQPGFQAVQIFGDNTELYLESYAALKTYRRIQKFFESAGVGDFSIINALHRPDSNNTIRFLSAAINYIMYCLQKQELFAQSKLVRDEKLAKLEEIYEEKAKVEKEISQIEQSRLEESSQVDALEREINELNPQIQALNRQLGSMRNELHNLQQEDAGILNKISSLNYEILQKQQEGAHLRSQLVENPQELERMLREKKAALLAEEALGIKCVGNFEVLKGKLGGILKAEKTLSKLQVALQSVEDQSSNCDVDNILKERKATQKAFAKEEWALDVQEGELKWEVSRLEEHSEKLSHQLTAALKDLEAAKAEQQKLMTELNAQQCAVKDRVDMQIEALCKNSEDICMKKKMQISQLKEMQDRLTRTTLKFIERTTPDSDILDLLVNKGCPR
;
A
#
# COMPACT_ATOMS: atom_id res chain seq x y z
N MET A 1 61.80 -20.42 -35.32
CA MET A 1 60.97 -21.16 -34.35
C MET A 1 61.89 -22.12 -33.62
N LYS A 2 61.95 -22.10 -32.28
CA LYS A 2 62.74 -23.09 -31.54
C LYS A 2 62.06 -24.44 -31.73
N ASN A 3 62.75 -25.41 -32.34
CA ASN A 3 62.23 -26.78 -32.45
C ASN A 3 62.14 -27.34 -31.02
N PHE A 4 60.94 -27.34 -30.45
CA PHE A 4 60.68 -28.07 -29.21
C PHE A 4 60.87 -29.55 -29.52
N SER A 5 61.86 -30.14 -28.88
CA SER A 5 62.19 -31.56 -29.04
C SER A 5 61.63 -32.32 -27.83
N PHE A 6 60.94 -33.42 -28.10
CA PHE A 6 60.46 -34.38 -27.11
C PHE A 6 61.39 -35.61 -27.09
N PRO A 7 61.48 -36.32 -25.95
CA PRO A 7 62.30 -37.52 -25.86
C PRO A 7 61.73 -38.64 -26.74
N ILE A 8 62.59 -39.34 -27.47
CA ILE A 8 62.21 -40.54 -28.21
C ILE A 8 62.28 -41.72 -27.23
N LEU A 9 61.16 -42.44 -27.10
CA LEU A 9 61.01 -43.55 -26.16
C LEU A 9 61.40 -44.88 -26.82
N ASP A 10 61.85 -45.85 -26.02
CA ASP A 10 62.04 -47.22 -26.50
C ASP A 10 60.68 -47.89 -26.80
N LYS A 11 60.68 -48.90 -27.66
CA LYS A 11 59.46 -49.63 -28.07
C LYS A 11 58.74 -50.24 -26.87
N ASN A 12 59.48 -50.81 -25.92
CA ASN A 12 58.90 -51.38 -24.70
C ASN A 12 58.27 -50.29 -23.83
N ASP A 13 58.95 -49.15 -23.68
CA ASP A 13 58.46 -48.01 -22.90
C ASP A 13 57.18 -47.42 -23.49
N ILE A 14 57.08 -47.34 -24.82
CA ILE A 14 55.86 -46.90 -25.52
C ILE A 14 54.71 -47.85 -25.17
N CYS A 15 54.90 -49.16 -25.32
CA CYS A 15 53.87 -50.15 -24.99
C CYS A 15 53.44 -50.07 -23.52
N SER A 16 54.39 -49.96 -22.58
CA SER A 16 54.08 -49.84 -21.16
C SER A 16 53.32 -48.56 -20.82
N ARG A 17 53.71 -47.42 -21.40
CA ARG A 17 53.03 -46.13 -21.16
C ARG A 17 51.65 -46.07 -21.80
N LEU A 18 51.47 -46.65 -22.97
CA LEU A 18 50.15 -46.80 -23.60
C LEU A 18 49.23 -47.70 -22.76
N ALA A 19 49.76 -48.80 -22.23
CA ALA A 19 49.01 -49.67 -21.32
C ALA A 19 48.61 -48.95 -20.03
N ALA A 20 49.49 -48.10 -19.47
CA ALA A 20 49.18 -47.29 -18.29
C ALA A 20 48.12 -46.20 -18.55
N LEU A 21 47.89 -45.84 -19.82
CA LEU A 21 46.83 -44.91 -20.25
C LEU A 21 45.54 -45.63 -20.65
N ASP A 22 45.44 -46.95 -20.46
CA ASP A 22 44.33 -47.80 -20.95
C ASP A 22 44.08 -47.68 -22.47
N ALA A 23 45.14 -47.40 -23.23
CA ALA A 23 45.05 -47.31 -24.69
C ALA A 23 44.83 -48.70 -25.33
N PRO A 24 44.29 -48.76 -26.57
CA PRO A 24 44.20 -50.00 -27.33
C PRO A 24 45.54 -50.74 -27.38
N LYS A 25 45.50 -52.08 -27.22
CA LYS A 25 46.72 -52.90 -27.10
C LYS A 25 47.58 -52.81 -28.35
N LEU A 26 48.81 -52.33 -28.18
CA LEU A 26 49.83 -52.27 -29.22
C LEU A 26 51.05 -53.11 -28.79
N SER A 27 51.42 -54.12 -29.60
CA SER A 27 52.58 -54.97 -29.35
C SER A 27 53.86 -54.36 -29.96
N VAL A 28 55.02 -54.81 -29.49
CA VAL A 28 56.33 -54.41 -30.03
C VAL A 28 56.48 -54.80 -31.50
N GLU A 29 55.85 -55.91 -31.92
CA GLU A 29 55.82 -56.37 -33.32
C GLU A 29 55.07 -55.38 -34.23
N ASN A 30 53.96 -54.80 -33.74
CA ASN A 30 53.21 -53.77 -34.45
C ASN A 30 53.98 -52.44 -34.53
N LEU A 31 54.98 -52.21 -33.67
CA LEU A 31 55.87 -51.05 -33.78
C LEU A 31 57.02 -51.28 -34.77
N THR A 32 57.44 -52.54 -34.96
CA THR A 32 58.42 -52.90 -36.01
C THR A 32 57.83 -52.92 -37.41
N ALA A 33 56.59 -53.39 -37.55
CA ALA A 33 55.86 -53.45 -38.80
C ALA A 33 54.47 -52.81 -38.62
N PRO A 34 54.39 -51.47 -38.65
CA PRO A 34 53.15 -50.77 -38.36
C PRO A 34 52.07 -51.00 -39.42
N SER A 35 50.83 -51.16 -38.96
CA SER A 35 49.63 -51.30 -39.81
C SER A 35 48.57 -50.26 -39.44
N ALA A 36 47.84 -49.76 -40.44
CA ALA A 36 46.77 -48.78 -40.28
C ALA A 36 45.72 -49.22 -39.25
N ASP A 37 45.33 -50.50 -39.29
CA ASP A 37 44.30 -51.07 -38.42
C ASP A 37 44.71 -51.07 -36.95
N SER A 38 46.01 -51.19 -36.68
CA SER A 38 46.55 -51.17 -35.32
C SER A 38 46.81 -49.76 -34.79
N LEU A 39 47.17 -48.81 -35.67
CA LEU A 39 47.58 -47.47 -35.28
C LEU A 39 46.43 -46.48 -35.20
N LEU A 40 45.42 -46.58 -36.08
CA LEU A 40 44.28 -45.67 -36.09
C LEU A 40 43.53 -45.66 -34.75
N PRO A 41 43.16 -46.81 -34.13
CA PRO A 41 42.51 -46.81 -32.83
C PRO A 41 43.35 -46.14 -31.74
N VAL A 42 44.68 -46.33 -31.79
CA VAL A 42 45.62 -45.74 -30.81
C VAL A 42 45.71 -44.23 -31.00
N TYR A 43 45.92 -43.74 -32.22
CA TYR A 43 45.98 -42.29 -32.49
C TYR A 43 44.65 -41.60 -32.19
N ASP A 44 43.54 -42.27 -32.49
CA ASP A 44 42.22 -41.74 -32.20
C ASP A 44 42.01 -41.60 -30.69
N PHE A 45 42.35 -42.64 -29.93
CA PHE A 45 42.32 -42.63 -28.47
C PHE A 45 43.20 -41.53 -27.85
N LEU A 46 44.45 -41.41 -28.29
CA LEU A 46 45.36 -40.38 -27.76
C LEU A 46 44.85 -38.96 -28.04
N SER A 47 44.23 -38.76 -29.21
CA SER A 47 43.59 -37.49 -29.55
C SER A 47 42.37 -37.19 -28.67
N SER A 48 41.56 -38.20 -28.33
CA SER A 48 40.33 -38.02 -27.54
C SER A 48 40.61 -37.75 -26.06
N VAL A 49 41.63 -38.41 -25.49
CA VAL A 49 42.10 -38.19 -24.10
C VAL A 49 42.64 -36.77 -23.89
N SER A 50 43.26 -36.19 -24.92
CA SER A 50 43.81 -34.83 -24.81
C SER A 50 42.76 -33.74 -24.92
N PHE A 51 41.67 -34.02 -25.66
CA PHE A 51 40.59 -33.07 -25.89
C PHE A 51 39.33 -33.40 -25.06
N THR A 52 39.44 -34.15 -23.96
CA THR A 52 38.28 -34.59 -23.18
C THR A 52 37.49 -33.44 -22.55
N SER A 53 38.04 -32.22 -22.42
CA SER A 53 37.26 -31.03 -22.03
C SER A 53 36.39 -30.46 -23.17
N LEU A 54 36.65 -30.82 -24.43
CA LEU A 54 35.76 -30.57 -25.58
C LEU A 54 34.77 -31.73 -25.76
N ALA A 55 34.83 -32.78 -24.93
CA ALA A 55 33.97 -33.95 -25.03
C ALA A 55 32.54 -33.76 -24.50
N ALA A 56 32.18 -32.56 -24.03
CA ALA A 56 30.76 -32.22 -23.84
C ALA A 56 29.98 -32.26 -25.17
N ASP A 57 30.68 -32.24 -26.32
CA ASP A 57 30.11 -32.37 -27.66
C ASP A 57 30.27 -33.80 -28.27
N ASN A 58 30.78 -34.77 -27.50
CA ASN A 58 31.10 -36.13 -28.00
C ASN A 58 29.95 -37.15 -27.84
N GLY A 59 28.74 -36.73 -27.52
CA GLY A 59 27.56 -37.59 -27.63
C GLY A 59 26.91 -37.42 -29.01
N GLU A 60 26.97 -38.44 -29.88
CA GLU A 60 26.29 -38.62 -31.20
C GLU A 60 26.39 -37.47 -32.25
N ASN A 61 26.32 -36.21 -31.85
CA ASN A 61 26.47 -34.98 -32.61
C ASN A 61 27.88 -34.79 -33.22
N SER A 62 28.91 -35.48 -32.73
CA SER A 62 30.26 -35.37 -33.29
C SER A 62 30.43 -36.06 -34.64
N MET A 63 29.54 -36.99 -35.03
CA MET A 63 29.57 -37.61 -36.37
C MET A 63 28.68 -36.90 -37.39
N GLN A 64 27.81 -36.00 -36.93
CA GLN A 64 26.95 -35.25 -37.83
C GLN A 64 27.72 -34.12 -38.55
N PRO A 65 27.50 -33.95 -39.86
CA PRO A 65 27.96 -32.77 -40.57
C PRO A 65 27.33 -31.51 -39.96
N GLY A 66 28.15 -30.47 -39.75
CA GLY A 66 27.63 -29.17 -39.34
C GLY A 66 26.63 -28.62 -40.38
N PHE A 67 25.75 -27.70 -39.95
CA PHE A 67 24.67 -27.16 -40.79
C PHE A 67 25.10 -26.74 -42.20
N GLN A 68 26.27 -26.09 -42.32
CA GLN A 68 26.83 -25.67 -43.59
C GLN A 68 27.28 -26.84 -44.49
N ALA A 69 27.77 -27.93 -43.90
CA ALA A 69 28.13 -29.13 -44.65
C ALA A 69 26.88 -29.88 -45.15
N VAL A 70 25.82 -29.95 -44.33
CA VAL A 70 24.51 -30.50 -44.73
C VAL A 70 23.92 -29.71 -45.91
N GLN A 71 24.04 -28.38 -45.90
CA GLN A 71 23.61 -27.53 -47.03
C GLN A 71 24.39 -27.80 -48.32
N ILE A 72 25.67 -28.17 -48.24
CA ILE A 72 26.52 -28.47 -49.41
C ILE A 72 26.27 -29.90 -49.93
N PHE A 73 26.09 -30.87 -49.02
CA PHE A 73 25.82 -32.26 -49.39
C PHE A 73 24.40 -32.48 -49.90
N GLY A 74 23.45 -31.62 -49.50
CA GLY A 74 22.06 -31.66 -49.94
C GLY A 74 21.43 -33.02 -49.70
N ASP A 75 20.72 -33.54 -50.70
CA ASP A 75 19.99 -34.81 -50.62
C ASP A 75 20.92 -36.05 -50.53
N ASN A 76 22.22 -35.90 -50.76
CA ASN A 76 23.21 -36.99 -50.75
C ASN A 76 23.99 -37.10 -49.43
N THR A 77 23.49 -36.47 -48.36
CA THR A 77 24.19 -36.40 -47.06
C THR A 77 24.56 -37.78 -46.49
N GLU A 78 23.71 -38.80 -46.69
CA GLU A 78 23.95 -40.16 -46.21
C GLU A 78 25.16 -40.84 -46.87
N LEU A 79 25.41 -40.57 -48.15
CA LEU A 79 26.53 -41.17 -48.91
C LEU A 79 27.91 -40.70 -48.41
N TYR A 80 27.97 -39.47 -47.88
CA TYR A 80 29.22 -38.86 -47.44
C TYR A 80 29.45 -38.98 -45.94
N LEU A 81 28.50 -39.54 -45.18
CA LEU A 81 28.55 -39.54 -43.72
C LEU A 81 29.80 -40.26 -43.18
N GLU A 82 30.12 -41.43 -43.73
CA GLU A 82 31.30 -42.21 -43.34
C GLU A 82 32.61 -41.50 -43.69
N SER A 83 32.70 -40.96 -44.92
CA SER A 83 33.87 -40.19 -45.38
C SER A 83 34.06 -38.90 -44.57
N TYR A 84 32.97 -38.23 -44.21
CA TYR A 84 32.97 -37.04 -43.38
C TYR A 84 33.45 -37.35 -41.96
N ALA A 85 32.93 -38.40 -41.34
CA ALA A 85 33.35 -38.85 -40.01
C ALA A 85 34.85 -39.19 -40.01
N ALA A 86 35.33 -39.93 -41.02
CA ALA A 86 36.75 -40.25 -41.17
C ALA A 86 37.63 -38.98 -41.29
N LEU A 87 37.27 -38.03 -42.16
CA LEU A 87 38.01 -36.78 -42.32
C LEU A 87 38.00 -35.91 -41.06
N LYS A 88 36.90 -35.91 -40.31
CA LYS A 88 36.78 -35.20 -39.03
C LYS A 88 37.71 -35.80 -38.00
N THR A 89 37.74 -37.13 -37.90
CA THR A 89 38.69 -37.88 -37.06
C THR A 89 40.13 -37.59 -37.44
N TYR A 90 40.47 -37.63 -38.73
CA TYR A 90 41.84 -37.35 -39.18
C TYR A 90 42.29 -35.92 -38.91
N ARG A 91 41.41 -34.93 -39.12
CA ARG A 91 41.71 -33.53 -38.77
C ARG A 91 41.91 -33.34 -37.28
N ARG A 92 41.14 -34.05 -36.45
CA ARG A 92 41.34 -34.04 -34.99
C ARG A 92 42.70 -34.60 -34.61
N ILE A 93 43.07 -35.75 -35.15
CA ILE A 93 44.37 -36.39 -34.91
C ILE A 93 45.51 -35.50 -35.40
N GLN A 94 45.39 -34.88 -36.57
CA GLN A 94 46.41 -33.99 -37.10
C GLN A 94 46.62 -32.77 -36.19
N LYS A 95 45.54 -32.08 -35.78
CA LYS A 95 45.62 -30.95 -34.83
C LYS A 95 46.21 -31.37 -33.48
N PHE A 96 45.91 -32.58 -33.02
CA PHE A 96 46.51 -33.15 -31.82
C PHE A 96 48.03 -33.24 -31.97
N PHE A 97 48.53 -33.83 -33.05
CA PHE A 97 49.97 -33.98 -33.29
C PHE A 97 50.68 -32.64 -33.53
N GLU A 98 50.04 -31.70 -34.21
CA GLU A 98 50.52 -30.32 -34.33
C GLU A 98 50.71 -29.68 -32.94
N SER A 99 49.76 -29.89 -32.03
CA SER A 99 49.82 -29.41 -30.64
C SER A 99 50.90 -30.13 -29.82
N ALA A 100 51.15 -31.41 -30.10
CA ALA A 100 52.24 -32.19 -29.51
C ALA A 100 53.63 -31.83 -30.07
N GLY A 101 53.72 -30.90 -31.03
CA GLY A 101 54.97 -30.43 -31.63
C GLY A 101 55.42 -31.20 -32.88
N VAL A 102 54.53 -31.99 -33.47
CA VAL A 102 54.75 -32.73 -34.72
C VAL A 102 54.02 -32.03 -35.87
N GLY A 103 54.72 -31.14 -36.58
CA GLY A 103 54.14 -30.38 -37.70
C GLY A 103 54.10 -31.12 -39.04
N ASP A 104 54.77 -32.27 -39.14
CA ASP A 104 54.87 -33.07 -40.36
C ASP A 104 53.98 -34.33 -40.34
N PHE A 105 53.03 -34.37 -39.41
CA PHE A 105 52.03 -35.45 -39.35
C PHE A 105 51.10 -35.38 -40.55
N SER A 106 51.00 -36.50 -41.29
CA SER A 106 50.08 -36.66 -42.42
C SER A 106 49.49 -38.06 -42.41
N ILE A 107 48.21 -38.18 -42.76
CA ILE A 107 47.48 -39.46 -42.84
C ILE A 107 48.23 -40.46 -43.75
N ILE A 108 48.86 -39.96 -44.82
CA ILE A 108 49.62 -40.79 -45.74
C ILE A 108 50.81 -41.45 -45.03
N ASN A 109 51.58 -40.68 -44.27
CA ASN A 109 52.80 -41.13 -43.62
C ASN A 109 52.53 -41.86 -42.28
N ALA A 110 51.36 -41.63 -41.68
CA ALA A 110 51.00 -42.18 -40.38
C ALA A 110 50.11 -43.43 -40.46
N LEU A 111 49.25 -43.54 -41.49
CA LEU A 111 48.30 -44.65 -41.63
C LEU A 111 48.46 -45.44 -42.94
N HIS A 112 48.58 -44.78 -44.10
CA HIS A 112 48.63 -45.50 -45.38
C HIS A 112 49.98 -46.14 -45.67
N ARG A 113 51.08 -45.50 -45.27
CA ARG A 113 52.46 -45.99 -45.40
C ARG A 113 53.23 -45.68 -44.13
N PRO A 114 52.89 -46.36 -43.02
CA PRO A 114 53.54 -46.08 -41.75
C PRO A 114 54.98 -46.60 -41.78
N ASP A 115 55.89 -45.76 -41.31
CA ASP A 115 57.30 -46.11 -41.09
C ASP A 115 57.54 -46.34 -39.60
N SER A 116 58.37 -47.31 -39.24
CA SER A 116 58.63 -47.69 -37.84
C SER A 116 59.24 -46.53 -37.07
N ASN A 117 60.21 -45.82 -37.65
CA ASN A 117 60.88 -44.70 -36.98
C ASN A 117 59.93 -43.51 -36.79
N ASN A 118 59.12 -43.20 -37.80
CA ASN A 118 58.11 -42.15 -37.69
C ASN A 118 57.01 -42.49 -36.68
N THR A 119 56.55 -43.73 -36.65
CA THR A 119 55.53 -44.22 -35.70
C THR A 119 56.02 -44.07 -34.25
N ILE A 120 57.26 -44.50 -33.98
CA ILE A 120 57.89 -44.35 -32.66
C ILE A 120 58.00 -42.87 -32.28
N ARG A 121 58.44 -42.02 -33.22
CA ARG A 121 58.53 -40.56 -32.99
C ARG A 121 57.17 -39.95 -32.67
N PHE A 122 56.13 -40.27 -33.45
CA PHE A 122 54.79 -39.75 -33.23
C PHE A 122 54.24 -40.19 -31.87
N LEU A 123 54.29 -41.49 -31.56
CA LEU A 123 53.81 -41.99 -30.28
C LEU A 123 54.58 -41.40 -29.10
N SER A 124 55.90 -41.22 -29.23
CA SER A 124 56.72 -40.55 -28.19
C SER A 124 56.27 -39.11 -27.96
N ALA A 125 55.98 -38.36 -29.03
CA ALA A 125 55.47 -36.99 -28.94
C ALA A 125 54.10 -36.94 -28.26
N ALA A 126 53.18 -37.80 -28.69
CA ALA A 126 51.81 -37.89 -28.18
C ALA A 126 51.79 -38.24 -26.69
N ILE A 127 52.55 -39.26 -26.28
CA ILE A 127 52.65 -39.69 -24.89
C ILE A 127 53.27 -38.58 -24.04
N ASN A 128 54.34 -37.93 -24.50
CA ASN A 128 54.95 -36.82 -23.78
C ASN A 128 53.97 -35.65 -23.59
N TYR A 129 53.21 -35.31 -24.63
CA TYR A 129 52.19 -34.27 -24.56
C TYR A 129 51.06 -34.63 -23.59
N ILE A 130 50.52 -35.85 -23.66
CA ILE A 130 49.45 -36.31 -22.74
C ILE A 130 49.94 -36.30 -21.29
N MET A 131 51.15 -36.80 -21.02
CA MET A 131 51.72 -36.79 -19.68
C MET A 131 51.90 -35.37 -19.15
N TYR A 132 52.34 -34.43 -20.01
CA TYR A 132 52.37 -33.01 -19.67
C TYR A 132 50.97 -32.46 -19.35
N CYS A 133 49.96 -32.79 -20.16
CA CYS A 133 48.58 -32.37 -19.94
C CYS A 133 48.03 -32.91 -18.62
N LEU A 134 48.24 -34.19 -18.31
CA LEU A 134 47.83 -34.83 -17.05
C LEU A 134 48.51 -34.17 -15.84
N GLN A 135 49.81 -33.90 -15.91
CA GLN A 135 50.53 -33.21 -14.84
C GLN A 135 50.03 -31.77 -14.63
N LYS A 136 49.70 -31.06 -15.72
CA LYS A 136 49.15 -29.70 -15.64
C LYS A 136 47.69 -29.67 -15.19
N GLN A 137 46.91 -30.71 -15.49
CA GLN A 137 45.53 -30.83 -15.05
C GLN A 137 45.41 -30.75 -13.53
N GLU A 138 46.35 -31.35 -12.78
CA GLU A 138 46.39 -31.25 -11.32
C GLU A 138 46.59 -29.81 -10.83
N LEU A 139 47.46 -29.03 -11.49
CA LEU A 139 47.65 -27.61 -11.17
C LEU A 139 46.39 -26.78 -11.43
N PHE A 140 45.61 -27.13 -12.46
CA PHE A 140 44.37 -26.44 -12.79
C PHE A 140 43.16 -26.98 -12.05
N ALA A 141 43.26 -28.11 -11.34
CA ALA A 141 42.15 -28.72 -10.60
C ALA A 141 41.61 -27.76 -9.53
N GLN A 142 42.50 -27.10 -8.77
CA GLN A 142 42.11 -26.09 -7.79
C GLN A 142 41.42 -24.89 -8.45
N SER A 143 41.97 -24.37 -9.56
CA SER A 143 41.35 -23.27 -10.30
C SER A 143 40.00 -23.65 -10.91
N LYS A 144 39.81 -24.92 -11.30
CA LYS A 144 38.53 -25.45 -11.78
C LYS A 144 37.50 -25.49 -10.64
N LEU A 145 37.86 -26.03 -9.48
CA LEU A 145 36.97 -26.06 -8.31
C LEU A 145 36.52 -24.65 -7.89
N VAL A 146 37.46 -23.70 -7.82
CA VAL A 146 37.13 -22.30 -7.49
C VAL A 146 36.21 -21.70 -8.54
N ARG A 147 36.42 -21.98 -9.83
CA ARG A 147 35.54 -21.50 -10.90
C ARG A 147 34.14 -22.08 -10.76
N ASP A 148 34.02 -23.38 -10.55
CA ASP A 148 32.74 -24.07 -10.44
C ASP A 148 31.96 -23.59 -9.21
N GLU A 149 32.63 -23.37 -8.07
CA GLU A 149 32.03 -22.75 -6.88
C GLU A 149 31.53 -21.33 -7.15
N LYS A 150 32.30 -20.51 -7.87
CA LYS A 150 31.90 -19.14 -8.24
C LYS A 150 30.73 -19.13 -9.22
N LEU A 151 30.69 -20.08 -10.15
CA LEU A 151 29.55 -20.23 -11.08
C LEU A 151 28.28 -20.63 -10.34
N ALA A 152 28.35 -21.58 -9.41
CA ALA A 152 27.21 -21.97 -8.58
C ALA A 152 26.66 -20.79 -7.75
N LYS A 153 27.55 -20.02 -7.12
CA LYS A 153 27.17 -18.80 -6.38
C LYS A 153 26.54 -17.73 -7.27
N LEU A 154 27.04 -17.59 -8.49
CA LEU A 154 26.49 -16.64 -9.46
C LEU A 154 25.08 -17.06 -9.87
N GLU A 155 24.84 -18.35 -10.10
CA GLU A 155 23.51 -18.90 -10.41
C GLU A 155 22.52 -18.67 -9.26
N GLU A 156 22.92 -18.94 -8.01
CA GLU A 156 22.13 -18.65 -6.81
C GLU A 156 21.74 -17.16 -6.72
N ILE A 157 22.69 -16.25 -6.94
CA ILE A 157 22.43 -14.80 -6.94
C ILE A 157 21.44 -14.42 -8.05
N TYR A 158 21.52 -15.03 -9.24
CA TYR A 158 20.57 -14.76 -10.32
C TYR A 158 19.17 -15.25 -9.99
N GLU A 159 19.04 -16.40 -9.33
CA GLU A 159 17.75 -16.91 -8.86
C GLU A 159 17.14 -16.00 -7.77
N GLU A 160 17.94 -15.57 -6.79
CA GLU A 160 17.52 -14.62 -5.76
C GLU A 160 17.09 -13.29 -6.38
N LYS A 161 17.89 -12.76 -7.30
CA LYS A 161 17.56 -11.54 -8.03
C LYS A 161 16.22 -11.68 -8.75
N ALA A 162 15.99 -12.78 -9.46
CA ALA A 162 14.73 -13.01 -10.17
C ALA A 162 13.52 -13.10 -9.21
N LYS A 163 13.70 -13.69 -8.03
CA LYS A 163 12.66 -13.71 -6.98
C LYS A 163 12.35 -12.31 -6.48
N VAL A 164 13.38 -11.52 -6.15
CA VAL A 164 13.21 -10.14 -5.66
C VAL A 164 12.58 -9.24 -6.74
N GLU A 165 13.00 -9.36 -8.00
CA GLU A 165 12.37 -8.61 -9.10
C GLU A 165 10.88 -8.94 -9.25
N LYS A 166 10.50 -10.21 -9.05
CA LYS A 166 9.10 -10.62 -9.06
C LYS A 166 8.32 -10.05 -7.87
N GLU A 167 8.90 -10.05 -6.67
CA GLU A 167 8.28 -9.45 -5.47
C GLU A 167 8.10 -7.93 -5.63
N ILE A 168 9.11 -7.23 -6.14
CA ILE A 168 9.02 -5.80 -6.47
C ILE A 168 7.87 -5.54 -7.45
N SER A 169 7.79 -6.32 -8.53
CA SER A 169 6.72 -6.16 -9.53
C SER A 169 5.32 -6.36 -8.92
N GLN A 170 5.18 -7.32 -7.99
CA GLN A 170 3.91 -7.55 -7.29
C GLN A 170 3.54 -6.38 -6.37
N ILE A 171 4.52 -5.87 -5.61
CA ILE A 171 4.31 -4.71 -4.73
C ILE A 171 3.93 -3.47 -5.55
N GLU A 172 4.62 -3.22 -6.66
CA GLU A 172 4.30 -2.10 -7.55
C GLU A 172 2.88 -2.18 -8.11
N GLN A 173 2.45 -3.38 -8.50
CA GLN A 173 1.09 -3.60 -8.97
C GLN A 173 0.06 -3.34 -7.85
N SER A 174 0.27 -3.86 -6.65
CA SER A 174 -0.60 -3.59 -5.50
C SER A 174 -0.65 -2.10 -5.15
N ARG A 175 0.49 -1.39 -5.19
CA ARG A 175 0.52 0.07 -4.95
C ARG A 175 -0.26 0.84 -6.00
N LEU A 176 -0.24 0.40 -7.27
CA LEU A 176 -1.02 1.04 -8.33
C LEU A 176 -2.52 0.85 -8.10
N GLU A 177 -2.92 -0.36 -7.71
CA GLU A 177 -4.31 -0.68 -7.35
C GLU A 177 -4.78 0.13 -6.14
N GLU A 178 -4.00 0.17 -5.06
CA GLU A 178 -4.27 0.99 -3.87
C GLU A 178 -4.35 2.48 -4.22
N SER A 179 -3.41 3.01 -5.02
CA SER A 179 -3.44 4.41 -5.45
C SER A 179 -4.72 4.73 -6.21
N SER A 180 -5.19 3.84 -7.07
CA SER A 180 -6.45 4.03 -7.80
C SER A 180 -7.68 4.03 -6.89
N GLN A 181 -7.66 3.23 -5.82
CA GLN A 181 -8.73 3.20 -4.81
C GLN A 181 -8.72 4.48 -3.98
N VAL A 182 -7.54 4.97 -3.57
CA VAL A 182 -7.39 6.25 -2.86
C VAL A 182 -7.93 7.39 -3.71
N ASP A 183 -7.54 7.47 -4.98
CA ASP A 183 -8.05 8.49 -5.91
C ASP A 183 -9.58 8.44 -6.06
N ALA A 184 -10.17 7.24 -6.07
CA ALA A 184 -11.62 7.07 -6.14
C ALA A 184 -12.31 7.56 -4.86
N LEU A 185 -11.79 7.20 -3.69
CA LEU A 185 -12.29 7.66 -2.39
C LEU A 185 -12.13 9.18 -2.22
N GLU A 186 -11.03 9.77 -2.66
CA GLU A 186 -10.84 11.22 -2.63
C GLU A 186 -11.86 11.94 -3.51
N ARG A 187 -12.21 11.40 -4.68
CA ARG A 187 -13.29 11.96 -5.51
C ARG A 187 -14.64 11.88 -4.80
N GLU A 188 -14.96 10.75 -4.17
CA GLU A 188 -16.20 10.58 -3.42
C GLU A 188 -16.28 11.58 -2.24
N ILE A 189 -15.20 11.73 -1.49
CA ILE A 189 -15.10 12.73 -0.40
C ILE A 189 -15.32 14.15 -0.94
N ASN A 190 -14.68 14.48 -2.06
CA ASN A 190 -14.82 15.79 -2.71
C ASN A 190 -16.23 16.05 -3.25
N GLU A 191 -16.99 15.00 -3.56
CA GLU A 191 -18.39 15.11 -3.98
C GLU A 191 -19.36 15.19 -2.78
N LEU A 192 -19.11 14.43 -1.71
CA LEU A 192 -19.97 14.43 -0.52
C LEU A 192 -19.80 15.68 0.35
N ASN A 193 -18.59 16.23 0.48
CA ASN A 193 -18.34 17.44 1.26
C ASN A 193 -19.23 18.64 0.88
N PRO A 194 -19.37 19.03 -0.41
CA PRO A 194 -20.24 20.13 -0.78
C PRO A 194 -21.72 19.81 -0.52
N GLN A 195 -22.14 18.56 -0.64
CA GLN A 195 -23.51 18.14 -0.30
C GLN A 195 -23.79 18.31 1.19
N ILE A 196 -22.86 17.90 2.05
CA ILE A 196 -22.94 18.11 3.51
C ILE A 196 -23.00 19.61 3.83
N GLN A 197 -22.17 20.43 3.18
CA GLN A 197 -22.22 21.89 3.37
C GLN A 197 -23.56 22.48 2.93
N ALA A 198 -24.12 22.02 1.81
CA ALA A 198 -25.43 22.46 1.33
C ALA A 198 -26.54 22.09 2.32
N LEU A 199 -26.58 20.85 2.80
CA LEU A 199 -27.53 20.38 3.81
C LEU A 199 -27.40 21.16 5.13
N ASN A 200 -26.18 21.45 5.58
CA ASN A 200 -25.96 22.26 6.78
C ASN A 200 -26.48 23.70 6.61
N ARG A 201 -26.33 24.30 5.42
CA ARG A 201 -26.92 25.62 5.13
C ARG A 201 -28.45 25.57 5.16
N GLN A 202 -29.05 24.52 4.58
CA GLN A 202 -30.51 24.32 4.63
C GLN A 202 -31.01 24.14 6.07
N LEU A 203 -30.35 23.31 6.87
CA LEU A 203 -30.66 23.16 8.30
C LEU A 203 -30.55 24.48 9.06
N GLY A 204 -29.55 25.30 8.75
CA GLY A 204 -29.43 26.66 9.30
C GLY A 204 -30.61 27.55 8.92
N SER A 205 -31.04 27.55 7.66
CA SER A 205 -32.23 28.28 7.20
C SER A 205 -33.49 27.85 7.94
N MET A 206 -33.75 26.55 8.00
CA MET A 206 -34.94 26.00 8.67
C MET A 206 -34.94 26.32 10.18
N ARG A 207 -33.78 26.30 10.85
CA ARG A 207 -33.69 26.73 12.26
C ARG A 207 -34.03 28.20 12.44
N ASN A 208 -33.59 29.06 11.54
CA ASN A 208 -33.93 30.48 11.59
C ASN A 208 -35.43 30.70 11.33
N GLU A 209 -36.01 29.98 10.37
CA GLU A 209 -37.45 30.00 10.11
C GLU A 209 -38.25 29.53 11.32
N LEU A 210 -37.84 28.43 11.95
CA LEU A 210 -38.46 27.93 13.17
C LEU A 210 -38.38 28.96 14.30
N HIS A 211 -37.23 29.62 14.48
CA HIS A 211 -37.07 30.66 15.49
C HIS A 211 -37.97 31.87 15.22
N ASN A 212 -38.09 32.29 13.96
CA ASN A 212 -38.99 33.38 13.57
C ASN A 212 -40.46 33.02 13.85
N LEU A 213 -40.89 31.81 13.50
CA LEU A 213 -42.23 31.31 13.81
C LEU A 213 -42.50 31.26 15.31
N GLN A 214 -41.52 30.85 16.12
CA GLN A 214 -41.64 30.89 17.58
C GLN A 214 -41.78 32.31 18.13
N GLN A 215 -41.05 33.29 17.57
CA GLN A 215 -41.20 34.69 17.95
C GLN A 215 -42.58 35.23 17.55
N GLU A 216 -43.07 34.89 16.35
CA GLU A 216 -44.42 35.25 15.91
C GLU A 216 -45.49 34.65 16.81
N ASP A 217 -45.38 33.37 17.17
CA ASP A 217 -46.31 32.70 18.07
C ASP A 217 -46.32 33.33 19.47
N ALA A 218 -45.14 33.63 20.02
CA ALA A 218 -45.02 34.37 21.28
C ALA A 218 -45.63 35.79 21.18
N GLY A 219 -45.46 36.47 20.03
CA GLY A 219 -46.08 37.75 19.74
C GLY A 219 -47.61 37.68 19.72
N ILE A 220 -48.17 36.65 19.07
CA ILE A 220 -49.61 36.38 19.02
C ILE A 220 -50.14 36.06 20.42
N LEU A 221 -49.47 35.21 21.20
CA LEU A 221 -49.85 34.88 22.59
C LEU A 221 -49.87 36.13 23.49
N ASN A 222 -48.90 37.02 23.34
CA ASN A 222 -48.89 38.30 24.04
C ASN A 222 -50.07 39.18 23.61
N LYS A 223 -50.41 39.20 22.32
CA LYS A 223 -51.56 39.94 21.81
C LYS A 223 -52.88 39.40 22.34
N ILE A 224 -53.04 38.07 22.38
CA ILE A 224 -54.20 37.40 22.98
C ILE A 224 -54.32 37.78 24.45
N SER A 225 -53.21 37.74 25.20
CA SER A 225 -53.20 38.10 26.62
C SER A 225 -53.60 39.56 26.85
N SER A 226 -53.10 40.48 26.02
CA SER A 226 -53.49 41.89 26.04
C SER A 226 -54.97 42.09 25.74
N LEU A 227 -55.50 41.41 24.71
CA LEU A 227 -56.92 41.50 24.35
C LEU A 227 -57.82 40.91 25.45
N ASN A 228 -57.42 39.81 26.07
CA ASN A 228 -58.13 39.25 27.22
C ASN A 228 -58.16 40.22 28.40
N TYR A 229 -57.06 40.92 28.66
CA TYR A 229 -57.02 41.97 29.68
C TYR A 229 -57.94 43.14 29.34
N GLU A 230 -57.94 43.63 28.10
CA GLU A 230 -58.87 44.67 27.63
C GLU A 230 -60.33 44.24 27.76
N ILE A 231 -60.65 43.00 27.38
CA ILE A 231 -62.00 42.44 27.54
C ILE A 231 -62.41 42.44 29.01
N LEU A 232 -61.53 42.00 29.91
CA LEU A 232 -61.81 42.00 31.35
C LEU A 232 -62.04 43.42 31.88
N GLN A 233 -61.22 44.38 31.45
CA GLN A 233 -61.40 45.79 31.81
C GLN A 233 -62.74 46.34 31.30
N LYS A 234 -63.10 46.05 30.05
CA LYS A 234 -64.40 46.44 29.47
C LYS A 234 -65.58 45.76 30.16
N GLN A 235 -65.42 44.52 30.60
CA GLN A 235 -66.44 43.83 31.41
C GLN A 235 -66.62 44.48 32.79
N GLN A 236 -65.52 44.86 33.45
CA GLN A 236 -65.57 45.60 34.72
C GLN A 236 -66.18 46.98 34.55
N GLU A 237 -65.79 47.74 33.52
CA GLU A 237 -66.42 49.02 33.17
C GLU A 237 -67.92 48.83 32.88
N GLY A 238 -68.29 47.79 32.13
CA GLY A 238 -69.68 47.45 31.87
C GLY A 238 -70.45 47.07 33.14
N ALA A 239 -69.83 46.35 34.08
CA ALA A 239 -70.42 46.03 35.38
C ALA A 239 -70.58 47.29 36.25
N HIS A 240 -69.58 48.18 36.22
CA HIS A 240 -69.63 49.47 36.91
C HIS A 240 -70.74 50.37 36.35
N LEU A 241 -70.83 50.50 35.03
CA LEU A 241 -71.91 51.24 34.38
C LEU A 241 -73.29 50.62 34.65
N ARG A 242 -73.40 49.28 34.67
CA ARG A 242 -74.63 48.59 35.11
C ARG A 242 -74.98 48.90 36.56
N SER A 243 -74.01 49.01 37.46
CA SER A 243 -74.26 49.43 38.86
C SER A 243 -74.64 50.90 39.01
N GLN A 244 -74.28 51.75 38.04
CA GLN A 244 -74.75 53.14 37.96
C GLN A 244 -76.13 53.27 37.31
N LEU A 245 -76.59 52.23 36.60
CA LEU A 245 -77.94 52.17 36.08
C LEU A 245 -78.89 51.91 37.25
N VAL A 246 -79.79 52.86 37.50
CA VAL A 246 -80.77 52.84 38.60
C VAL A 246 -81.45 51.47 38.67
N GLU A 247 -81.16 50.71 39.74
CA GLU A 247 -81.64 49.34 39.93
C GLU A 247 -83.16 49.22 40.02
N ASN A 248 -83.87 50.33 40.25
CA ASN A 248 -85.32 50.33 40.31
C ASN A 248 -85.93 51.65 39.77
N PRO A 249 -86.08 51.79 38.44
CA PRO A 249 -86.73 52.94 37.83
C PRO A 249 -88.16 53.15 38.35
N GLN A 250 -88.84 52.05 38.71
CA GLN A 250 -90.20 52.07 39.25
C GLN A 250 -90.26 52.65 40.66
N GLU A 251 -89.22 52.45 41.49
CA GLU A 251 -89.12 53.03 42.83
C GLU A 251 -88.75 54.52 42.78
N LEU A 252 -87.90 54.90 41.83
CA LEU A 252 -87.59 56.31 41.55
C LEU A 252 -88.85 57.05 41.07
N GLU A 253 -89.63 56.44 40.17
CA GLU A 253 -90.92 56.97 39.73
C GLU A 253 -91.98 56.98 40.84
N ARG A 254 -91.97 55.99 41.75
CA ARG A 254 -92.84 55.95 42.93
C ARG A 254 -92.51 57.09 43.88
N MET A 255 -91.23 57.32 44.18
CA MET A 255 -90.78 58.45 45.02
C MET A 255 -91.08 59.80 44.36
N LEU A 256 -90.92 59.92 43.04
CA LEU A 256 -91.31 61.13 42.29
C LEU A 256 -92.83 61.35 42.32
N ARG A 257 -93.63 60.28 42.22
CA ARG A 257 -95.09 60.35 42.37
C ARG A 257 -95.51 60.71 43.79
N GLU A 258 -94.87 60.16 44.81
CA GLU A 258 -95.11 60.48 46.22
C GLU A 258 -94.73 61.93 46.55
N LYS A 259 -93.60 62.43 46.04
CA LYS A 259 -93.21 63.84 46.19
C LYS A 259 -94.12 64.79 45.41
N LYS A 260 -94.58 64.42 44.22
CA LYS A 260 -95.63 65.17 43.50
C LYS A 260 -96.96 65.18 44.25
N ALA A 261 -97.36 64.06 44.86
CA ALA A 261 -98.57 63.98 45.68
C ALA A 261 -98.45 64.83 46.96
N ALA A 262 -97.27 64.89 47.57
CA ALA A 262 -97.00 65.78 48.71
C ALA A 262 -97.05 67.27 48.33
N LEU A 263 -96.54 67.64 47.16
CA LEU A 263 -96.63 69.01 46.63
C LEU A 263 -98.09 69.44 46.35
N LEU A 264 -98.88 68.56 45.74
CA LEU A 264 -100.31 68.77 45.50
C LEU A 264 -101.14 68.82 46.79
N ALA A 265 -100.71 68.12 47.85
CA ALA A 265 -101.33 68.19 49.17
C ALA A 265 -101.04 69.51 49.90
N GLU A 266 -99.85 70.10 49.67
CA GLU A 266 -99.46 71.41 50.20
C GLU A 266 -100.20 72.56 49.46
N GLU A 267 -100.37 72.44 48.13
CA GLU A 267 -101.23 73.33 47.35
C GLU A 267 -102.72 73.23 47.76
N ALA A 268 -103.20 72.03 48.13
CA ALA A 268 -104.58 71.82 48.62
C ALA A 268 -104.86 72.41 50.02
N LEU A 269 -103.83 72.67 50.83
CA LEU A 269 -103.95 73.39 52.11
C LEU A 269 -103.98 74.91 51.93
N GLY A 270 -103.46 75.45 50.81
CA GLY A 270 -103.54 76.87 50.46
C GLY A 270 -104.92 77.33 49.96
N ILE A 271 -105.69 76.44 49.32
CA ILE A 271 -107.00 76.75 48.71
C ILE A 271 -108.16 76.67 49.74
N LYS A 272 -107.92 76.04 50.90
CA LYS A 272 -108.94 75.77 51.94
C LYS A 272 -109.26 76.99 52.84
N CYS A 273 -108.58 78.12 52.67
CA CYS A 273 -108.77 79.32 53.50
C CYS A 273 -109.59 80.47 52.87
N VAL A 274 -110.18 80.33 51.67
CA VAL A 274 -110.95 81.43 51.01
C VAL A 274 -112.38 81.05 50.62
N GLY A 275 -113.13 80.46 51.55
CA GLY A 275 -114.61 80.50 51.49
C GLY A 275 -115.23 79.36 50.68
N ASN A 276 -115.99 78.43 51.27
CA ASN A 276 -117.05 78.69 52.24
C ASN A 276 -117.88 79.95 51.93
N PHE A 277 -118.06 80.25 50.64
CA PHE A 277 -118.91 81.34 50.19
C PHE A 277 -119.47 81.06 48.78
N GLU A 278 -120.13 79.95 48.52
CA GLU A 278 -121.58 79.90 48.65
C GLU A 278 -122.01 78.82 47.67
N VAL A 279 -122.54 77.71 48.17
CA VAL A 279 -123.99 77.43 48.14
C VAL A 279 -124.55 77.15 46.74
N LEU A 280 -123.76 77.25 45.68
CA LEU A 280 -124.25 76.93 44.35
C LEU A 280 -124.00 75.49 43.99
N LYS A 281 -125.03 74.73 44.37
CA LYS A 281 -125.68 73.72 43.54
C LYS A 281 -124.93 72.41 43.52
N GLY A 282 -125.37 71.40 44.27
CA GLY A 282 -126.79 71.01 44.32
C GLY A 282 -127.34 70.62 42.95
N LYS A 283 -126.46 70.35 42.00
CA LYS A 283 -126.72 69.78 40.68
C LYS A 283 -125.45 69.02 40.30
N LEU A 284 -125.43 67.75 39.98
CA LEU A 284 -126.48 66.82 39.60
C LEU A 284 -125.66 65.54 39.37
N GLY A 285 -125.85 64.46 40.12
CA GLY A 285 -126.96 63.56 39.81
C GLY A 285 -126.73 62.69 38.56
N GLY A 286 -125.59 62.80 37.87
CA GLY A 286 -125.30 61.97 36.72
C GLY A 286 -123.84 62.05 36.32
N ILE A 287 -123.08 61.01 36.67
CA ILE A 287 -122.02 60.34 35.88
C ILE A 287 -121.63 59.11 36.72
N LEU A 288 -122.59 58.19 36.82
CA LEU A 288 -122.45 56.86 37.43
C LEU A 288 -122.81 55.77 36.41
N LYS A 289 -122.54 56.01 35.12
CA LYS A 289 -122.92 55.10 34.02
C LYS A 289 -121.96 55.02 32.83
N ALA A 290 -120.69 55.44 32.92
CA ALA A 290 -119.77 55.25 31.80
C ALA A 290 -118.30 55.29 32.22
N GLU A 291 -117.75 54.16 32.68
CA GLU A 291 -116.49 53.65 32.12
C GLU A 291 -116.28 52.17 32.52
N LYS A 292 -117.36 51.39 32.34
CA LYS A 292 -117.38 49.93 32.42
C LYS A 292 -116.80 49.29 31.15
N THR A 293 -115.94 50.01 30.43
CA THR A 293 -115.47 49.67 29.07
C THR A 293 -113.96 49.92 28.87
N LEU A 294 -113.13 49.63 29.87
CA LEU A 294 -111.71 49.32 29.67
C LEU A 294 -111.32 48.02 30.39
N SER A 295 -112.22 47.03 30.36
CA SER A 295 -112.02 45.66 30.85
C SER A 295 -111.77 44.66 29.71
N LYS A 296 -111.08 45.07 28.63
CA LYS A 296 -110.75 44.20 27.47
C LYS A 296 -109.27 44.18 27.06
N LEU A 297 -108.36 44.68 27.90
CA LEU A 297 -106.92 44.45 27.73
C LEU A 297 -106.30 43.84 29.00
N GLN A 298 -106.95 42.79 29.49
CA GLN A 298 -106.51 42.02 30.66
C GLN A 298 -106.51 40.52 30.32
N VAL A 299 -105.82 40.14 29.23
CA VAL A 299 -105.39 38.75 28.95
C VAL A 299 -104.01 38.76 28.25
N ALA A 300 -103.06 39.52 28.78
CA ALA A 300 -101.66 39.38 28.41
C ALA A 300 -100.77 39.85 29.58
N LEU A 301 -100.88 39.16 30.72
CA LEU A 301 -99.86 39.03 31.78
C LEU A 301 -100.50 38.37 32.99
N GLN A 302 -100.66 37.05 32.90
CA GLN A 302 -100.75 36.20 34.07
C GLN A 302 -99.40 35.46 34.15
N SER A 303 -98.66 35.75 35.24
CA SER A 303 -97.54 34.97 35.78
C SER A 303 -96.35 34.76 34.83
N VAL A 304 -95.22 35.45 34.97
CA VAL A 304 -94.30 35.43 36.13
C VAL A 304 -94.26 34.05 36.79
N GLU A 305 -93.12 33.38 36.61
CA GLU A 305 -92.35 32.63 37.62
C GLU A 305 -91.76 31.30 37.13
N ASP A 306 -91.15 31.30 35.94
CA ASP A 306 -90.01 30.42 35.66
C ASP A 306 -88.81 31.32 35.33
N GLN A 307 -87.82 31.34 36.21
CA GLN A 307 -86.36 31.36 35.92
C GLN A 307 -85.57 31.72 37.18
N SER A 308 -85.63 30.83 38.16
CA SER A 308 -84.52 30.55 39.06
C SER A 308 -84.02 29.14 38.71
N SER A 309 -82.71 29.03 38.48
CA SER A 309 -81.88 27.82 38.26
C SER A 309 -81.95 27.13 36.88
N ASN A 310 -80.87 27.21 36.10
CA ASN A 310 -79.83 26.14 36.01
C ASN A 310 -78.85 26.37 34.84
N CYS A 311 -77.58 26.57 35.19
CA CYS A 311 -76.40 25.85 34.66
C CYS A 311 -76.39 25.41 33.18
N ASP A 312 -75.63 26.13 32.34
CA ASP A 312 -75.06 25.62 31.07
C ASP A 312 -73.71 24.90 31.33
N VAL A 313 -73.74 23.85 32.14
CA VAL A 313 -72.56 22.98 32.41
C VAL A 313 -72.50 21.81 31.40
N ASP A 314 -73.57 21.55 30.65
CA ASP A 314 -73.67 20.37 29.77
C ASP A 314 -72.99 20.50 28.38
N ASN A 315 -72.85 21.72 27.84
CA ASN A 315 -72.13 21.92 26.57
C ASN A 315 -70.61 21.93 26.76
N ILE A 316 -70.11 22.48 27.88
CA ILE A 316 -68.68 22.48 28.23
C ILE A 316 -68.20 21.07 28.60
N LEU A 317 -69.02 20.23 29.24
CA LEU A 317 -68.66 18.85 29.58
C LEU A 317 -68.63 17.89 28.38
N LYS A 318 -69.38 18.14 27.31
CA LYS A 318 -69.36 17.31 26.09
C LYS A 318 -68.15 17.63 25.19
N GLU A 319 -67.78 18.90 25.05
CA GLU A 319 -66.55 19.30 24.35
C GLU A 319 -65.28 18.90 25.12
N ARG A 320 -65.28 18.98 26.46
CA ARG A 320 -64.16 18.54 27.30
C ARG A 320 -63.95 17.01 27.27
N LYS A 321 -65.02 16.21 27.20
CA LYS A 321 -64.92 14.74 27.07
C LYS A 321 -64.50 14.28 25.67
N ALA A 322 -64.80 15.05 24.63
CA ALA A 322 -64.35 14.78 23.27
C ALA A 322 -62.86 15.13 23.08
N THR A 323 -62.41 16.28 23.59
CA THR A 323 -60.99 16.70 23.58
C THR A 323 -60.13 15.78 24.45
N GLN A 324 -60.59 15.37 25.63
CA GLN A 324 -59.84 14.45 26.51
C GLN A 324 -59.68 13.03 25.93
N LYS A 325 -60.62 12.57 25.08
CA LYS A 325 -60.47 11.31 24.34
C LYS A 325 -59.56 11.43 23.11
N ALA A 326 -59.43 12.62 22.52
CA ALA A 326 -58.47 12.89 21.45
C ALA A 326 -57.04 12.97 22.00
N PHE A 327 -56.84 13.69 23.11
CA PHE A 327 -55.55 13.75 23.80
C PHE A 327 -55.09 12.38 24.29
N ALA A 328 -55.97 11.53 24.84
CA ALA A 328 -55.60 10.17 25.25
C ALA A 328 -55.17 9.25 24.09
N LYS A 329 -55.63 9.52 22.86
CA LYS A 329 -55.19 8.78 21.67
C LYS A 329 -53.84 9.28 21.15
N GLU A 330 -53.60 10.59 21.18
CA GLU A 330 -52.30 11.17 20.86
C GLU A 330 -51.24 10.78 21.89
N GLU A 331 -51.57 10.79 23.18
CA GLU A 331 -50.70 10.35 24.27
C GLU A 331 -50.30 8.88 24.11
N TRP A 332 -51.25 8.00 23.77
CA TRP A 332 -50.95 6.59 23.48
C TRP A 332 -50.11 6.41 22.21
N ALA A 333 -50.34 7.21 21.16
CA ALA A 333 -49.54 7.14 19.93
C ALA A 333 -48.10 7.62 20.17
N LEU A 334 -47.91 8.65 21.01
CA LEU A 334 -46.60 9.13 21.43
C LEU A 334 -45.89 8.11 22.33
N ASP A 335 -46.59 7.43 23.22
CA ASP A 335 -46.02 6.39 24.10
C ASP A 335 -45.54 5.17 23.30
N VAL A 336 -46.26 4.80 22.23
CA VAL A 336 -45.83 3.75 21.28
C VAL A 336 -44.58 4.19 20.51
N GLN A 337 -44.53 5.42 19.99
CA GLN A 337 -43.35 5.95 19.31
C GLN A 337 -42.14 6.10 20.25
N GLU A 338 -42.36 6.49 21.50
CA GLU A 338 -41.30 6.57 22.51
C GLU A 338 -40.73 5.18 22.81
N GLY A 339 -41.59 4.15 22.86
CA GLY A 339 -41.17 2.75 22.99
C GLY A 339 -40.32 2.26 21.81
N GLU A 340 -40.73 2.56 20.58
CA GLU A 340 -39.98 2.21 19.37
C GLU A 340 -38.62 2.90 19.32
N LEU A 341 -38.58 4.21 19.63
CA LEU A 341 -37.33 4.97 19.70
C LEU A 341 -36.41 4.47 20.81
N LYS A 342 -36.93 4.13 22.00
CA LYS A 342 -36.14 3.55 23.09
C LYS A 342 -35.53 2.21 22.70
N TRP A 343 -36.27 1.37 21.98
CA TRP A 343 -35.77 0.08 21.51
C TRP A 343 -34.66 0.26 20.47
N GLU A 344 -34.84 1.20 19.53
CA GLU A 344 -33.85 1.49 18.51
C GLU A 344 -32.57 2.09 19.11
N VAL A 345 -32.68 2.99 20.08
CA VAL A 345 -31.54 3.53 20.85
C VAL A 345 -30.78 2.41 21.56
N SER A 346 -31.48 1.52 22.28
CA SER A 346 -30.83 0.39 22.98
C SER A 346 -30.10 -0.54 22.01
N ARG A 347 -30.66 -0.78 20.83
CA ARG A 347 -30.03 -1.59 19.77
C ARG A 347 -28.77 -0.93 19.22
N LEU A 348 -28.81 0.38 18.99
CA LEU A 348 -27.66 1.15 18.51
C LEU A 348 -26.57 1.27 19.56
N GLU A 349 -26.91 1.42 20.83
CA GLU A 349 -25.97 1.40 21.95
C GLU A 349 -25.24 0.06 22.04
N GLU A 350 -25.96 -1.07 21.97
CA GLU A 350 -25.35 -2.40 21.98
C GLU A 350 -24.43 -2.63 20.76
N HIS A 351 -24.80 -2.10 19.59
CA HIS A 351 -23.95 -2.16 18.40
C HIS A 351 -22.70 -1.28 18.51
N SER A 352 -22.84 -0.08 19.06
CA SER A 352 -21.74 0.85 19.34
C SER A 352 -20.76 0.24 20.36
N GLU A 353 -21.24 -0.41 21.41
CA GLU A 353 -20.41 -1.11 22.38
C GLU A 353 -19.63 -2.27 21.75
N LYS A 354 -20.28 -3.06 20.87
CA LYS A 354 -19.61 -4.13 20.12
C LYS A 354 -18.51 -3.59 19.21
N LEU A 355 -18.77 -2.51 18.47
CA LEU A 355 -17.78 -1.85 17.63
C LEU A 355 -16.62 -1.26 18.44
N SER A 356 -16.92 -0.63 19.58
CA SER A 356 -15.91 -0.13 20.52
C SER A 356 -15.02 -1.25 21.05
N HIS A 357 -15.61 -2.39 21.41
CA HIS A 357 -14.85 -3.57 21.83
C HIS A 357 -13.98 -4.15 20.72
N GLN A 358 -14.47 -4.20 19.48
CA GLN A 358 -13.68 -4.65 18.34
C GLN A 358 -12.52 -3.69 18.04
N LEU A 359 -12.76 -2.38 18.11
CA LEU A 359 -11.73 -1.35 17.90
C LEU A 359 -10.64 -1.44 18.97
N THR A 360 -11.02 -1.59 20.24
CA THR A 360 -10.05 -1.73 21.34
C THR A 360 -9.23 -3.02 21.26
N ALA A 361 -9.81 -4.12 20.78
CA ALA A 361 -9.06 -5.35 20.51
C ALA A 361 -8.07 -5.15 19.36
N ALA A 362 -8.52 -4.59 18.23
CA ALA A 362 -7.66 -4.32 17.08
C ALA A 362 -6.50 -3.36 17.40
N LEU A 363 -6.74 -2.35 18.26
CA LEU A 363 -5.68 -1.45 18.73
C LEU A 363 -4.62 -2.17 19.56
N LYS A 364 -5.02 -3.11 20.44
CA LYS A 364 -4.07 -3.92 21.21
C LYS A 364 -3.23 -4.84 20.32
N ASP A 365 -3.86 -5.45 19.31
CA ASP A 365 -3.14 -6.30 18.34
C ASP A 365 -2.15 -5.47 17.51
N LEU A 366 -2.53 -4.26 17.10
CA LEU A 366 -1.63 -3.33 16.40
C LEU A 366 -0.45 -2.88 17.28
N GLU A 367 -0.69 -2.58 18.57
CA GLU A 367 0.37 -2.24 19.52
C GLU A 367 1.33 -3.42 19.75
N ALA A 368 0.82 -4.64 19.86
CA ALA A 368 1.63 -5.84 19.97
C ALA A 368 2.50 -6.06 18.72
N ALA A 369 1.91 -5.91 17.53
CA ALA A 369 2.64 -6.03 16.26
C ALA A 369 3.73 -4.95 16.11
N LYS A 370 3.44 -3.70 16.50
CA LYS A 370 4.44 -2.62 16.52
C LYS A 370 5.59 -2.91 17.48
N ALA A 371 5.29 -3.45 18.66
CA ALA A 371 6.32 -3.82 19.63
C ALA A 371 7.22 -4.96 19.11
N GLU A 372 6.65 -5.94 18.40
CA GLU A 372 7.41 -7.02 17.77
C GLU A 372 8.28 -6.50 16.61
N GLN A 373 7.72 -5.65 15.74
CA GLN A 373 8.47 -4.99 14.68
C GLN A 373 9.65 -4.18 15.24
N GLN A 374 9.45 -3.46 16.35
CA GLN A 374 10.50 -2.68 16.98
C GLN A 374 11.62 -3.58 17.54
N LYS A 375 11.29 -4.73 18.14
CA LYS A 375 12.29 -5.72 18.58
C LYS A 375 13.12 -6.26 17.41
N LEU A 376 12.46 -6.70 16.34
CA LEU A 376 13.14 -7.17 15.12
C LEU A 376 14.06 -6.10 14.53
N MET A 377 13.63 -4.84 14.48
CA MET A 377 14.47 -3.72 14.03
C MET A 377 15.70 -3.51 14.93
N THR A 378 15.55 -3.63 16.25
CA THR A 378 16.70 -3.52 17.17
C THR A 378 17.69 -4.69 17.01
N GLU A 379 17.19 -5.90 16.79
CA GLU A 379 18.03 -7.09 16.55
C GLU A 379 18.77 -6.98 15.21
N LEU A 380 18.09 -6.55 14.16
CA LEU A 380 18.71 -6.35 12.84
C LEU A 380 19.80 -5.27 12.89
N ASN A 381 19.54 -4.15 13.57
CA ASN A 381 20.55 -3.10 13.75
C ASN A 381 21.76 -3.60 14.56
N ALA A 382 21.54 -4.42 15.60
CA ALA A 382 22.63 -5.03 16.36
C ALA A 382 23.46 -5.98 15.50
N GLN A 383 22.82 -6.81 14.66
CA GLN A 383 23.52 -7.67 13.71
C GLN A 383 24.30 -6.87 12.67
N GLN A 384 23.74 -5.78 12.14
CA GLN A 384 24.43 -4.90 11.19
C GLN A 384 25.68 -4.25 11.82
N CYS A 385 25.60 -3.75 13.06
CA CYS A 385 26.77 -3.25 13.78
C CYS A 385 27.83 -4.35 13.96
N ALA A 386 27.45 -5.56 14.38
CA ALA A 386 28.39 -6.66 14.56
C ALA A 386 29.09 -7.07 13.26
N VAL A 387 28.38 -7.09 12.13
CA VAL A 387 28.97 -7.34 10.81
C VAL A 387 29.91 -6.21 10.42
N LYS A 388 29.51 -4.96 10.63
CA LYS A 388 30.34 -3.78 10.34
C LYS A 388 31.65 -3.81 11.13
N ASP A 389 31.58 -4.04 12.44
CA ASP A 389 32.75 -4.13 13.31
C ASP A 389 33.70 -5.26 12.85
N ARG A 390 33.14 -6.40 12.42
CA ARG A 390 33.93 -7.51 11.88
C ARG A 390 34.63 -7.16 10.57
N VAL A 391 33.96 -6.44 9.68
CA VAL A 391 34.54 -5.96 8.41
C VAL A 391 35.64 -4.93 8.69
N ASP A 392 35.40 -3.98 9.59
CA ASP A 392 36.38 -2.96 9.97
C ASP A 392 37.64 -3.62 10.58
N MET A 393 37.47 -4.63 11.45
CA MET A 393 38.59 -5.42 11.97
C MET A 393 39.37 -6.16 10.86
N GLN A 394 38.69 -6.71 9.85
CA GLN A 394 39.35 -7.36 8.71
C GLN A 394 40.12 -6.36 7.85
N ILE A 395 39.55 -5.18 7.61
CA ILE A 395 40.22 -4.10 6.89
C ILE A 395 41.48 -3.67 7.64
N GLU A 396 41.41 -3.44 8.95
CA GLU A 396 42.58 -3.07 9.75
C GLU A 396 43.68 -4.15 9.70
N ALA A 397 43.31 -5.43 9.76
CA ALA A 397 44.25 -6.53 9.65
C ALA A 397 44.94 -6.58 8.27
N LEU A 398 44.18 -6.35 7.19
CA LEU A 398 44.71 -6.26 5.83
C LEU A 398 45.63 -5.06 5.64
N CYS A 399 45.28 -3.90 6.20
CA CYS A 399 46.12 -2.70 6.20
C CYS A 399 47.47 -2.99 6.88
N LYS A 400 47.47 -3.56 8.09
CA LYS A 400 48.71 -3.94 8.80
C LYS A 400 49.57 -4.91 7.98
N ASN A 401 48.96 -5.94 7.40
CA ASN A 401 49.70 -6.90 6.56
C ASN A 401 50.28 -6.22 5.30
N SER A 402 49.55 -5.30 4.69
CA SER A 402 50.04 -4.53 3.54
C SER A 402 51.23 -3.63 3.89
N GLU A 403 51.21 -3.02 5.08
CA GLU A 403 52.31 -2.21 5.61
C GLU A 403 53.56 -3.07 5.85
N ASP A 404 53.39 -4.24 6.47
CA ASP A 404 54.49 -5.21 6.69
C ASP A 404 55.12 -5.67 5.38
N ILE A 405 54.29 -5.99 4.37
CA ILE A 405 54.77 -6.36 3.03
C ILE A 405 55.52 -5.19 2.39
N CYS A 406 55.02 -3.96 2.53
CA CYS A 406 55.67 -2.76 2.02
C CYS A 406 57.03 -2.53 2.68
N MET A 407 57.13 -2.68 4.00
CA MET A 407 58.39 -2.57 4.73
C MET A 407 59.40 -3.63 4.27
N LYS A 408 58.97 -4.90 4.13
CA LYS A 408 59.83 -5.98 3.62
C LYS A 408 60.35 -5.69 2.21
N LYS A 409 59.48 -5.22 1.30
CA LYS A 409 59.88 -4.86 -0.07
C LYS A 409 60.84 -3.67 -0.09
N LYS A 410 60.62 -2.63 0.73
CA LYS A 410 61.56 -1.50 0.86
C LYS A 410 62.95 -1.95 1.33
N MET A 411 62.99 -2.88 2.29
CA MET A 411 64.25 -3.45 2.79
C MET A 411 64.97 -4.24 1.69
N GLN A 412 64.27 -5.08 0.92
CA GLN A 412 64.83 -5.80 -0.22
C GLN A 412 65.34 -4.87 -1.32
N ILE A 413 64.60 -3.81 -1.65
CA ILE A 413 65.03 -2.79 -2.62
C ILE A 413 66.32 -2.11 -2.13
N SER A 414 66.42 -1.81 -0.84
CA SER A 414 67.62 -1.19 -0.26
C SER A 414 68.84 -2.12 -0.35
N GLN A 415 68.65 -3.42 -0.07
CA GLN A 415 69.69 -4.44 -0.24
C GLN A 415 70.13 -4.59 -1.70
N LEU A 416 69.18 -4.60 -2.65
CA LEU A 416 69.48 -4.66 -4.08
C LEU A 416 70.27 -3.44 -4.56
N LYS A 417 69.90 -2.23 -4.08
CA LYS A 417 70.65 -1.00 -4.36
C LYS A 417 72.08 -1.08 -3.82
N GLU A 418 72.26 -1.55 -2.60
CA GLU A 418 73.60 -1.71 -2.02
C GLU A 418 74.45 -2.72 -2.80
N MET A 419 73.86 -3.84 -3.24
CA MET A 419 74.54 -4.80 -4.10
C MET A 419 74.90 -4.19 -5.46
N GLN A 420 73.99 -3.43 -6.06
CA GLN A 420 74.24 -2.72 -7.32
C GLN A 420 75.39 -1.73 -7.18
N ASP A 421 75.41 -0.93 -6.11
CA ASP A 421 76.50 0.01 -5.81
C ASP A 421 77.84 -0.69 -5.62
N ARG A 422 77.85 -1.83 -4.92
CA ARG A 422 79.06 -2.67 -4.78
C ARG A 422 79.55 -3.18 -6.13
N LEU A 423 78.64 -3.69 -6.96
CA LEU A 423 78.95 -4.16 -8.31
C LEU A 423 79.54 -3.03 -9.16
N THR A 424 78.90 -1.86 -9.19
CA THR A 424 79.37 -0.67 -9.91
C THR A 424 80.75 -0.24 -9.44
N ARG A 425 81.03 -0.24 -8.13
CA ARG A 425 82.37 0.06 -7.60
C ARG A 425 83.40 -0.98 -8.03
N THR A 426 83.06 -2.27 -8.05
CA THR A 426 83.99 -3.31 -8.51
C THR A 426 84.25 -3.25 -10.01
N THR A 427 83.24 -2.96 -10.84
CA THR A 427 83.43 -2.76 -12.28
C THR A 427 84.24 -1.51 -12.58
N LEU A 428 84.00 -0.38 -11.88
CA LEU A 428 84.84 0.82 -12.02
C LEU A 428 86.30 0.53 -11.67
N LYS A 429 86.56 -0.13 -10.54
CA LYS A 429 87.92 -0.55 -10.16
C LYS A 429 88.56 -1.53 -11.15
N PHE A 430 87.76 -2.36 -11.81
CA PHE A 430 88.24 -3.27 -12.84
C PHE A 430 88.62 -2.50 -14.10
N ILE A 431 87.75 -1.58 -14.56
CA ILE A 431 87.99 -0.71 -15.71
C ILE A 431 89.26 0.12 -15.49
N GLU A 432 89.41 0.76 -14.33
CA GLU A 432 90.62 1.53 -13.94
C GLU A 432 91.92 0.71 -13.99
N ARG A 433 91.84 -0.63 -13.82
CA ARG A 433 93.01 -1.52 -13.89
C ARG A 433 93.31 -2.03 -15.29
N THR A 434 92.32 -2.09 -16.17
CA THR A 434 92.45 -2.67 -17.51
C THR A 434 92.69 -1.65 -18.62
N THR A 435 92.46 -0.36 -18.38
CA THR A 435 92.69 0.71 -19.36
C THR A 435 93.45 1.88 -18.72
N PRO A 436 94.72 2.13 -19.08
CA PRO A 436 95.48 3.30 -18.60
C PRO A 436 95.23 4.59 -19.40
N ASP A 437 94.43 4.55 -20.48
CA ASP A 437 94.15 5.73 -21.32
C ASP A 437 92.84 6.41 -20.89
N SER A 438 92.94 7.70 -20.52
CA SER A 438 91.92 8.46 -19.78
C SER A 438 90.66 8.85 -20.56
N ASP A 439 90.53 8.48 -21.83
CA ASP A 439 89.52 9.10 -22.71
C ASP A 439 88.21 8.31 -22.85
N ILE A 440 88.13 7.10 -22.27
CA ILE A 440 86.91 6.26 -22.34
C ILE A 440 86.01 6.45 -21.11
N LEU A 441 86.55 6.93 -19.98
CA LEU A 441 85.82 7.13 -18.73
C LEU A 441 84.75 8.24 -18.83
N ASP A 442 85.00 9.29 -19.60
CA ASP A 442 84.05 10.41 -19.76
C ASP A 442 82.79 10.07 -20.58
N LEU A 443 82.85 9.01 -21.40
CA LEU A 443 81.72 8.57 -22.22
C LEU A 443 80.70 7.71 -21.46
N LEU A 444 81.11 7.08 -20.34
CA LEU A 444 80.22 6.23 -19.53
C LEU A 444 79.56 6.99 -18.37
N VAL A 445 80.14 8.09 -17.90
CA VAL A 445 79.55 8.91 -16.82
C VAL A 445 78.41 9.82 -17.34
N ASN A 446 78.41 10.16 -18.63
CA ASN A 446 77.48 11.16 -19.20
C ASN A 446 76.18 10.61 -19.83
N LYS A 447 75.90 9.31 -19.74
CA LYS A 447 74.57 8.75 -20.04
C LYS A 447 73.81 8.45 -18.76
N GLY A 448 73.56 9.51 -18.00
CA GLY A 448 72.62 9.50 -16.89
C GLY A 448 71.19 9.21 -17.35
N CYS A 449 70.53 8.34 -16.59
CA CYS A 449 69.10 8.03 -16.66
C CYS A 449 68.21 9.28 -16.83
N PRO A 450 67.14 9.22 -17.65
CA PRO A 450 66.02 10.13 -17.48
C PRO A 450 65.32 9.80 -16.15
N ARG A 451 65.00 10.84 -15.38
CA ARG A 451 64.20 10.79 -14.15
C ARG A 451 62.78 10.28 -14.41
#